data_AF-A0A830C5I6-F1
#
_entry.id   AF-A0A830C5I6-F1
#
_cell.length_a   1.000
_cell.length_b   1.000
_cell.length_c   1.000
_cell.angle_alpha   90.00
_cell.angle_beta   90.00
_cell.angle_gamma   90.00
#
_symmetry.space_group_name_H-M   'P 1'
#
loop_
_entity.id
_entity.type
_entity.pdbx_description
1 polymer ?
#
loop_
_entity_poly.entity_id
_entity_poly.type
_entity_poly.pdbx_seq_one_letter_code
_entity_poly.pdbx_strand_id
1 'polypeptide(L)'
;MEDETMEDINTISSAYDSFLSIFPLCHWHLDKYANQKAKMCGPQEAVNIYERGVGMAMYSVGFWVDYFTFAAASFGNPEDVRR
;
A
#
# COMPACT_ATOMS: atom_id res chain seq x y z
N MET A 1 -13.81 -0.81 21.97
CA MET A 1 -14.02 -0.06 20.71
C MET A 1 -12.70 0.15 19.96
N GLU A 2 -11.59 0.50 20.63
CA GLU A 2 -10.26 0.52 19.97
C GLU A 2 -9.78 -0.87 19.54
N ASP A 3 -10.09 -1.92 20.31
CA ASP A 3 -9.68 -3.31 20.01
C ASP A 3 -10.29 -3.88 18.71
N GLU A 4 -11.59 -3.64 18.48
CA GLU A 4 -12.29 -4.09 17.26
C GLU A 4 -11.69 -3.47 15.99
N THR A 5 -11.27 -2.20 16.05
CA THR A 5 -10.64 -1.53 14.88
C THR A 5 -9.28 -2.12 14.53
N MET A 6 -8.55 -2.64 15.52
CA MET A 6 -7.24 -3.23 15.34
C MET A 6 -7.33 -4.67 14.82
N GLU A 7 -8.32 -5.44 15.29
CA GLU A 7 -8.67 -6.75 14.72
C GLU A 7 -9.11 -6.64 13.25
N ASP A 8 -9.89 -5.63 12.91
CA ASP A 8 -10.30 -5.36 11.52
C ASP A 8 -9.10 -5.05 10.62
N ILE A 9 -8.17 -4.20 11.08
CA ILE A 9 -6.94 -3.87 10.34
C ILE A 9 -6.07 -5.10 10.13
N ASN A 10 -5.95 -5.96 11.14
CA ASN A 10 -5.16 -7.20 11.06
C ASN A 10 -5.79 -8.22 10.10
N THR A 11 -7.11 -8.34 10.13
CA THR A 11 -7.87 -9.22 9.23
C THR A 11 -7.73 -8.77 7.79
N ILE A 12 -7.92 -7.47 7.53
CA ILE A 12 -7.74 -6.88 6.19
C ILE A 12 -6.30 -7.07 5.72
N SER A 13 -5.31 -6.80 6.57
CA SER A 13 -3.89 -6.96 6.21
C SER A 13 -3.54 -8.39 5.88
N SER A 14 -4.02 -9.36 6.67
CA SER A 14 -3.79 -10.79 6.42
C SER A 14 -4.42 -11.28 5.12
N ALA A 15 -5.63 -10.79 4.79
CA ALA A 15 -6.30 -11.12 3.54
C ALA A 15 -5.53 -10.59 2.32
N TYR A 16 -5.04 -9.34 2.38
CA TYR A 16 -4.24 -8.77 1.31
C TYR A 16 -2.85 -9.40 1.21
N ASP A 17 -2.17 -9.69 2.32
CA ASP A 17 -0.88 -10.39 2.32
C ASP A 17 -1.01 -11.78 1.65
N SER A 18 -2.07 -12.52 1.98
CA SER A 18 -2.37 -13.82 1.37
C SER A 18 -2.65 -13.68 -0.13
N PHE A 19 -3.47 -12.69 -0.53
CA PHE A 19 -3.79 -12.45 -1.93
C PHE A 19 -2.57 -12.04 -2.76
N LEU A 20 -1.75 -11.12 -2.26
CA LEU A 20 -0.55 -10.61 -2.94
C LEU A 20 0.53 -11.69 -3.05
N SER A 21 0.58 -12.66 -2.12
CA SER A 21 1.46 -13.82 -2.24
C SER A 21 1.13 -14.70 -3.45
N ILE A 22 -0.13 -14.71 -3.88
CA ILE A 22 -0.62 -15.50 -5.02
C ILE A 22 -0.58 -14.67 -6.31
N PHE A 23 -0.86 -13.37 -6.22
CA PHE A 23 -0.94 -12.46 -7.37
C PHE A 23 -0.05 -11.21 -7.19
N PRO A 24 1.28 -11.33 -7.29
CA PRO A 24 2.23 -10.26 -6.98
C PRO A 24 2.10 -9.00 -7.83
N LEU A 25 1.60 -9.16 -9.06
CA LEU A 25 1.53 -8.10 -10.06
C LEU A 25 0.14 -7.49 -10.20
N CYS A 26 -0.84 -7.87 -9.36
CA CYS A 26 -2.20 -7.34 -9.42
C CYS A 26 -2.30 -5.95 -8.76
N HIS A 27 -1.58 -4.97 -9.33
CA HIS A 27 -1.34 -3.65 -8.76
C HIS A 27 -2.61 -2.81 -8.53
N TRP A 28 -3.66 -3.03 -9.32
CA TRP A 28 -4.93 -2.31 -9.14
C TRP A 28 -5.58 -2.53 -7.76
N HIS A 29 -5.28 -3.67 -7.12
CA HIS A 29 -5.76 -3.95 -5.76
C HIS A 29 -4.82 -3.41 -4.67
N LEU A 30 -3.53 -3.23 -4.98
CA LEU A 30 -2.56 -2.60 -4.09
C LEU A 30 -2.95 -1.15 -3.81
N ASP A 31 -3.38 -0.40 -4.82
CA ASP A 31 -3.84 0.97 -4.64
C ASP A 31 -5.05 1.07 -3.70
N LYS A 32 -6.04 0.18 -3.87
CA LYS A 32 -7.20 0.15 -2.97
C LYS A 32 -6.81 -0.18 -1.53
N TYR A 33 -5.92 -1.15 -1.33
CA TYR A 33 -5.42 -1.54 -0.01
C TYR A 33 -4.61 -0.41 0.64
N ALA A 34 -3.68 0.18 -0.11
CA ALA A 34 -2.85 1.28 0.35
C ALA A 34 -3.70 2.49 0.77
N ASN A 35 -4.65 2.92 -0.06
CA ASN A 35 -5.57 4.00 0.27
C ASN A 35 -6.43 3.69 1.51
N GLN A 36 -6.88 2.45 1.67
CA GLN A 36 -7.66 2.04 2.84
C GLN A 36 -6.81 2.07 4.12
N LYS A 37 -5.59 1.55 4.07
CA LYS A 37 -4.67 1.56 5.21
C LYS A 37 -4.18 2.97 5.54
N ALA A 38 -4.00 3.83 4.53
CA ALA A 38 -3.68 5.24 4.71
C ALA A 38 -4.75 5.99 5.51
N LYS A 39 -6.05 5.70 5.25
CA LYS A 39 -7.16 6.29 6.00
C LYS A 39 -7.23 5.83 7.45
N MET A 40 -6.77 4.62 7.74
CA MET A 40 -6.85 4.01 9.08
C MET A 40 -5.62 4.33 9.95
N CYS A 41 -4.43 4.27 9.37
CA CYS A 41 -3.15 4.30 10.09
C CYS A 41 -2.21 5.43 9.62
N GLY A 42 -2.64 6.25 8.66
CA GLY A 42 -1.84 7.31 8.07
C GLY A 42 -1.07 6.88 6.81
N PRO A 43 -0.62 7.85 6.00
CA PRO A 43 -0.06 7.62 4.66
C PRO A 43 1.25 6.81 4.68
N GLN A 44 1.96 6.76 5.79
CA GLN A 44 3.20 5.99 5.92
C GLN A 44 2.98 4.49 5.77
N GLU A 45 1.82 3.97 6.18
CA GLU A 45 1.53 2.54 6.04
C GLU A 45 1.22 2.13 4.60
N ALA A 46 0.68 3.05 3.80
CA ALA A 46 0.56 2.84 2.36
C ALA A 46 1.92 2.75 1.69
N VAL A 47 2.87 3.62 2.06
CA VAL A 47 4.27 3.55 1.59
C VAL A 47 4.88 2.19 1.91
N ASN A 48 4.71 1.67 3.13
CA ASN A 48 5.24 0.35 3.51
C ASN A 48 4.70 -0.79 2.63
N ILE A 49 3.44 -0.71 2.18
CA ILE A 49 2.84 -1.68 1.26
C ILE A 49 3.51 -1.59 -0.12
N TYR A 50 3.62 -0.38 -0.68
CA TYR A 50 4.27 -0.18 -1.98
C TYR A 50 5.72 -0.63 -1.94
N GLU A 51 6.50 -0.27 -0.92
CA GLU A 51 7.91 -0.67 -0.79
C GLU A 51 8.10 -2.20 -0.78
N ARG A 52 7.21 -2.96 -0.12
CA ARG A 52 7.23 -4.43 -0.20
C ARG A 52 6.99 -4.95 -1.62
N GLY A 53 6.18 -4.24 -2.39
CA GLY A 53 5.85 -4.56 -3.78
C GLY A 53 6.95 -4.20 -4.80
N VAL A 54 7.83 -3.23 -4.51
CA VAL A 54 8.87 -2.74 -5.43
C VAL A 54 9.74 -3.88 -5.97
N GLY A 55 10.14 -4.81 -5.11
CA GLY A 55 10.97 -5.96 -5.50
C GLY A 55 10.27 -6.91 -6.49
N MET A 56 8.95 -7.05 -6.37
CA MET A 56 8.15 -7.94 -7.22
C MET A 56 7.66 -7.23 -8.49
N ALA A 57 7.48 -5.92 -8.42
CA ALA A 57 6.86 -5.09 -9.46
C ALA A 57 7.85 -4.17 -10.18
N MET A 58 9.16 -4.44 -10.10
CA MET A 58 10.22 -3.63 -10.71
C MET A 58 9.94 -3.22 -12.17
N TYR A 59 9.42 -4.14 -12.97
CA TYR A 59 9.15 -3.91 -14.40
C TYR A 59 7.69 -3.55 -14.70
N SER A 60 6.83 -3.44 -13.67
CA SER A 60 5.43 -3.11 -13.83
C SER A 60 5.26 -1.59 -13.87
N VAL A 61 5.11 -1.04 -15.07
CA VAL A 61 4.83 0.40 -15.25
C VAL A 61 3.56 0.81 -14.51
N GLY A 62 2.51 -0.03 -14.54
CA GLY A 62 1.25 0.25 -13.84
C GLY A 62 1.44 0.40 -12.33
N PHE A 63 2.24 -0.47 -11.71
CA PHE A 63 2.57 -0.37 -10.28
C PHE A 63 3.27 0.95 -9.94
N TRP A 64 4.27 1.35 -10.73
CA TRP A 64 4.99 2.60 -10.51
C TRP A 64 4.10 3.83 -10.72
N VAL A 65 3.19 3.80 -11.69
CA VAL A 65 2.20 4.86 -11.90
C VAL A 65 1.31 4.99 -10.67
N ASP A 66 0.78 3.89 -10.15
CA ASP A 66 -0.08 3.91 -8.96
C ASP A 66 0.70 4.44 -7.73
N TYR A 67 1.94 3.95 -7.51
CA TYR A 67 2.75 4.38 -6.37
C TYR A 67 3.10 5.87 -6.44
N PHE A 68 3.58 6.37 -7.57
CA PHE A 68 3.91 7.77 -7.70
C PHE A 68 2.68 8.69 -7.65
N THR A 69 1.54 8.23 -8.15
CA THR A 69 0.27 8.97 -8.03
C THR A 69 -0.15 9.10 -6.57
N PHE A 70 -0.11 8.00 -5.81
CA PHE A 70 -0.37 8.00 -4.37
C PHE A 70 0.60 8.93 -3.63
N ALA A 71 1.91 8.81 -3.91
CA ALA A 71 2.95 9.60 -3.27
C ALA A 71 2.77 11.10 -3.51
N ALA A 72 2.50 11.50 -4.75
CA ALA A 72 2.26 12.91 -5.11
C ALA A 72 0.99 13.48 -4.47
N ALA A 73 -0.04 12.64 -4.27
CA ALA A 73 -1.28 13.06 -3.61
C ALA A 73 -1.14 13.15 -2.08
N SER A 74 -0.27 12.31 -1.49
CA SER A 74 -0.16 12.14 -0.04
C SER A 74 0.96 12.96 0.59
N PHE A 75 1.99 13.32 -0.18
CA PHE A 75 3.18 14.00 0.31
C PHE A 75 3.47 15.26 -0.51
N GLY A 76 3.67 16.39 0.19
CA GLY A 76 4.00 17.67 -0.45
C GLY A 76 5.48 17.83 -0.79
N ASN A 77 6.35 17.03 -0.16
CA ASN A 77 7.79 17.01 -0.42
C ASN A 77 8.21 15.61 -0.92
N PRO A 78 8.87 15.50 -2.09
CA PRO A 78 9.37 14.22 -2.61
C PRO A 78 10.31 13.48 -1.65
N GLU A 79 11.01 14.21 -0.78
CA GLU A 79 11.94 13.64 0.20
C GLU A 79 11.22 12.86 1.31
N ASP A 80 9.90 13.03 1.48
CA ASP A 80 9.13 12.29 2.49
C ASP A 80 8.89 10.81 2.08
N VAL A 81 9.10 10.48 0.79
CA VAL A 81 8.84 9.15 0.22
C VAL A 81 10.13 8.48 -0.25
N ARG A 82 11.13 9.25 -0.69
CA ARG A 82 12.43 8.73 -1.11
C ARG A 82 13.15 8.10 0.09
N ARG A 83 13.55 6.83 -0.05
CA ARG A 83 14.38 6.09 0.91
C ARG A 83 15.67 5.62 0.28
#